data_AF-A0A7K1UI27-F1
#
_entry.id   AF-A0A7K1UI27-F1
#
_cell.length_a   1.000
_cell.length_b   1.000
_cell.length_c   1.000
_cell.angle_alpha   90.00
_cell.angle_beta   90.00
_cell.angle_gamma   90.00
#
_symmetry.space_group_name_H-M   'P 1'
#
loop_
_entity.id
_entity.type
_entity.pdbx_description
1 polymer ?
#
loop_
_entity_poly.entity_id
_entity_poly.type
_entity_poly.pdbx_seq_one_letter_code
_entity_poly.pdbx_strand_id
1 'polypeptide(L)'
;MSSPPRHCAGCPESLPDDADPRRKYCSASCRKRAEVRRRRARLRGSETTDLRAELVGAYQRLQHLETQLGQAHARVEDREATIRDLRTQLARQERMWVKSSRARARTVLEARDRVAAVTAELASATEGTVDRSHLTRAAERIVDLQHRMNELSGQYDRLVTEHRSLADRYEAMSTDYQALVDIARTLHGDRKRYQTVVEQWNVLAGRLAQQLTGQRGSKIDRTIVATWANWRKELTEAGARPDRSGDRTKGGAR
;
A
#
# COMPACT_ATOMS: atom_id res chain seq x y z
N MET A 1 62.66 55.09 11.43
CA MET A 1 61.29 54.55 11.33
C MET A 1 61.32 53.15 11.92
N SER A 2 60.79 52.95 13.12
CA SER A 2 60.80 51.63 13.78
C SER A 2 59.82 50.71 13.07
N SER A 3 60.31 49.61 12.49
CA SER A 3 59.47 48.59 11.87
C SER A 3 58.50 48.01 12.90
N PRO A 4 57.22 47.80 12.55
CA PRO A 4 56.23 47.28 13.49
C PRO A 4 56.65 45.89 14.02
N PRO A 5 56.42 45.61 15.31
CA PRO A 5 56.82 44.34 15.92
C PRO A 5 56.17 43.17 15.20
N ARG A 6 56.98 42.21 14.76
CA ARG A 6 56.47 41.00 14.08
C ARG A 6 55.95 40.03 15.11
N HIS A 7 54.70 39.61 15.01
CA HIS A 7 54.11 38.67 15.97
C HIS A 7 54.27 37.20 15.56
N CYS A 8 54.32 36.32 16.55
CA CYS A 8 54.32 34.88 16.35
C CYS A 8 53.00 34.40 15.74
N ALA A 9 53.05 33.53 14.73
CA ALA A 9 51.84 32.96 14.11
C ALA A 9 51.06 31.97 15.02
N GLY A 10 51.58 31.66 16.20
CA GLY A 10 50.99 30.70 17.15
C GLY A 10 50.55 31.31 18.48
N CYS A 11 51.08 32.45 18.89
CA CYS A 11 50.75 33.14 20.15
C CYS A 11 50.84 34.66 19.96
N PRO A 12 50.21 35.47 20.83
CA PRO A 12 50.22 36.93 20.68
C PRO A 12 51.58 37.59 20.97
N GLU A 13 52.62 36.83 21.34
CA GLU A 13 53.96 37.38 21.60
C GLU A 13 54.62 37.92 20.33
N SER A 14 55.34 39.03 20.51
CA SER A 14 56.29 39.55 19.53
C SER A 14 57.46 38.58 19.36
N LEU A 15 57.92 38.43 18.12
CA LEU A 15 59.16 37.75 17.81
C LEU A 15 60.33 38.60 18.32
N PRO A 16 61.43 37.96 18.75
CA PRO A 16 62.65 38.68 19.10
C PRO A 16 63.09 39.61 17.96
N ASP A 17 63.62 40.79 18.30
CA ASP A 17 64.03 41.81 17.31
C ASP A 17 65.20 41.36 16.42
N ASP A 18 65.96 40.35 16.85
CA ASP A 18 67.05 39.68 16.12
C ASP A 18 66.58 38.47 15.28
N ALA A 19 65.28 38.17 15.27
CA ALA A 19 64.75 37.00 14.57
C ALA A 19 64.74 37.16 13.04
N ASP A 20 65.20 36.11 12.34
CA ASP A 20 65.18 36.01 10.88
C ASP A 20 63.80 36.44 10.30
N PRO A 21 63.77 37.28 9.23
CA PRO A 21 62.57 37.64 8.48
C PRO A 21 61.63 36.48 8.14
N ARG A 22 62.16 35.26 7.98
CA ARG A 22 61.41 34.04 7.62
C ARG A 22 60.89 33.27 8.84
N ARG A 23 61.34 33.57 10.05
CA ARG A 23 60.88 32.89 11.28
C ARG A 23 59.44 33.27 11.59
N LYS A 24 58.54 32.28 11.64
CA LYS A 24 57.09 32.48 11.87
C LYS A 24 56.64 32.21 13.30
N TYR A 25 57.48 31.61 14.14
CA TYR A 25 57.12 31.18 15.49
C TYR A 25 58.20 31.57 16.51
N CYS A 26 57.77 32.01 17.70
CA CYS A 26 58.66 32.38 18.80
C CYS A 26 59.50 31.19 19.32
N SER A 27 58.98 29.95 19.23
CA SER A 27 59.70 28.74 19.65
C SER A 27 59.28 27.49 18.87
N ALA A 28 60.11 26.44 18.92
CA ALA A 28 59.78 25.13 18.36
C ALA A 28 58.49 24.54 18.99
N SER A 29 58.29 24.76 20.28
CA SER A 29 57.07 24.39 21.01
C SER A 29 55.84 25.16 20.48
N CYS A 30 56.00 26.43 20.12
CA CYS A 30 54.93 27.21 19.51
C CYS A 30 54.58 26.73 18.09
N ARG A 31 55.59 26.35 17.29
CA ARG A 31 55.41 25.71 15.98
C ARG A 31 54.63 24.38 16.10
N LYS A 32 55.04 23.49 17.01
CA LYS A 32 54.37 22.19 17.24
C LYS A 32 52.92 22.37 17.71
N ARG A 33 52.66 23.33 18.63
CA ARG A 33 51.29 23.67 19.06
C ARG A 33 50.43 24.26 17.92
N ALA A 34 51.00 25.07 17.04
CA ALA A 34 50.30 25.60 15.88
C ALA A 34 49.96 24.50 14.86
N GLU A 35 50.88 23.56 14.63
CA GLU A 35 50.68 22.42 13.74
C GLU A 35 49.60 21.45 14.25
N VAL A 36 49.62 21.12 15.54
CA VAL A 36 48.55 20.31 16.18
C VAL A 36 47.19 21.02 16.07
N ARG A 37 47.13 22.34 16.27
CA ARG A 37 45.90 23.12 16.09
C ARG A 37 45.39 23.06 14.64
N ARG A 38 46.28 23.23 13.66
CA ARG A 38 45.92 23.13 12.22
C ARG A 38 45.44 21.72 11.86
N ARG A 39 46.12 20.67 12.34
CA ARG A 39 45.71 19.28 12.11
C ARG A 39 44.33 19.00 12.72
N ARG A 40 44.08 19.41 13.96
CA ARG A 40 42.76 19.30 14.61
C ARG A 40 41.68 20.09 13.88
N ALA A 41 41.99 21.30 13.40
CA ALA A 41 41.05 22.10 12.63
C ALA A 41 40.69 21.44 11.29
N ARG A 42 41.66 20.83 10.60
CA ARG A 42 41.42 20.06 9.38
C ARG A 42 40.56 18.82 9.61
N LEU A 43 40.86 18.03 10.65
CA LEU A 43 40.07 16.84 11.00
C LEU A 43 38.63 17.21 11.39
N ARG A 44 38.45 18.26 12.19
CA ARG A 44 37.11 18.81 12.48
C ARG A 44 36.41 19.28 11.22
N GLY A 45 37.16 19.91 10.30
CA GLY A 45 36.64 20.32 9.00
C GLY A 45 36.11 19.13 8.20
N SER A 46 36.90 18.06 8.06
CA SER A 46 36.49 16.84 7.34
C SER A 46 35.32 16.12 8.02
N GLU A 47 35.36 15.94 9.34
CA GLU A 47 34.23 15.34 10.09
C GLU A 47 32.93 16.12 9.88
N THR A 48 32.99 17.47 9.86
CA THR A 48 31.81 18.28 9.59
C THR A 48 31.32 18.20 8.15
N THR A 49 32.20 17.99 7.16
CA THR A 49 31.78 17.79 5.78
C THR A 49 31.15 16.41 5.59
N ASP A 50 31.71 15.39 6.23
CA ASP A 50 31.24 14.02 6.13
C ASP A 50 29.84 13.88 6.77
N LEU A 51 29.66 14.42 7.98
CA LEU A 51 28.34 14.45 8.64
C LEU A 51 27.30 15.26 7.85
N ARG A 52 27.71 16.33 7.15
CA ARG A 52 26.80 17.09 6.27
C ARG A 52 26.39 16.26 5.06
N ALA A 53 27.33 15.54 4.45
CA ALA A 53 27.05 14.66 3.33
C ALA A 53 26.10 13.52 3.74
N GLU A 54 26.33 12.92 4.91
CA GLU A 54 25.45 11.89 5.49
C GLU A 54 24.04 12.43 5.75
N LEU A 55 23.92 13.64 6.31
CA LEU A 55 22.63 14.30 6.55
C LEU A 55 21.86 14.51 5.24
N VAL A 56 22.54 15.04 4.21
CA VAL A 56 21.94 15.23 2.88
C VAL A 56 21.49 13.89 2.29
N GLY A 57 22.32 12.84 2.39
CA GLY A 57 21.96 11.50 1.95
C GLY A 57 20.80 10.87 2.74
N ALA A 58 20.69 11.16 4.04
CA ALA A 58 19.56 10.75 4.86
C ALA A 58 18.26 11.48 4.43
N TYR A 59 18.31 12.79 4.19
CA TYR A 59 17.16 13.56 3.69
C TYR A 59 16.69 13.07 2.32
N GLN A 60 17.60 12.80 1.39
CA GLN A 60 17.25 12.26 0.07
C GLN A 60 16.58 10.88 0.19
N ARG A 61 17.08 10.02 1.07
CA ARG A 61 16.45 8.72 1.36
C ARG A 61 15.06 8.88 1.96
N LEU A 62 14.87 9.81 2.88
CA LEU A 62 13.55 10.12 3.46
C LEU A 62 12.56 10.58 2.39
N GLN A 63 12.93 11.56 1.55
CA GLN A 63 12.08 12.03 0.46
C GLN A 63 11.73 10.91 -0.53
N HIS A 64 12.68 10.03 -0.82
CA HIS A 64 12.44 8.88 -1.67
C HIS A 64 11.42 7.92 -1.06
N LEU A 65 11.56 7.60 0.22
CA LEU A 65 10.62 6.73 0.94
C LEU A 65 9.23 7.35 1.07
N GLU A 66 9.13 8.66 1.32
CA GLU A 66 7.84 9.38 1.33
C GLU A 66 7.14 9.31 -0.02
N THR A 67 7.90 9.49 -1.11
CA THR A 67 7.37 9.36 -2.47
C THR A 67 6.90 7.94 -2.73
N GLN A 68 7.67 6.92 -2.32
CA GLN A 68 7.30 5.52 -2.45
C GLN A 68 6.04 5.18 -1.64
N LEU A 69 5.90 5.74 -0.43
CA LEU A 69 4.72 5.55 0.42
C LEU A 69 3.48 6.19 -0.21
N GLY A 70 3.61 7.40 -0.76
CA GLY A 70 2.53 8.05 -1.52
C GLY A 70 2.09 7.21 -2.73
N GLN A 71 3.05 6.66 -3.49
CA GLN A 71 2.74 5.75 -4.60
C GLN A 71 2.09 4.45 -4.12
N ALA A 72 2.51 3.91 -2.98
CA ALA A 72 1.91 2.70 -2.41
C ALA A 72 0.46 2.95 -1.99
N HIS A 73 0.16 4.08 -1.34
CA HIS A 73 -1.21 4.46 -0.99
C HIS A 73 -2.10 4.62 -2.24
N ALA A 74 -1.63 5.32 -3.27
CA ALA A 74 -2.38 5.46 -4.51
C ALA A 74 -2.70 4.09 -5.16
N ARG A 75 -1.72 3.16 -5.17
CA ARG A 75 -1.96 1.78 -5.66
C ARG A 75 -2.98 1.01 -4.83
N VAL A 76 -3.05 1.24 -3.52
CA VAL A 76 -4.06 0.61 -2.66
C VAL A 76 -5.44 1.17 -2.98
N GLU A 77 -5.57 2.49 -3.08
CA GLU A 77 -6.84 3.16 -3.43
C GLU A 77 -7.37 2.71 -4.80
N ASP A 78 -6.50 2.61 -5.81
CA ASP A 78 -6.87 2.10 -7.14
C ASP A 78 -7.36 0.65 -7.10
N ARG A 79 -6.69 -0.20 -6.30
CA ARG A 79 -7.10 -1.60 -6.10
C ARG A 79 -8.43 -1.69 -5.36
N GLU A 80 -8.65 -0.87 -4.35
CA GLU A 80 -9.93 -0.82 -3.62
C GLU A 80 -11.08 -0.33 -4.50
N ALA A 81 -10.82 0.64 -5.39
CA ALA A 81 -11.78 1.06 -6.40
C ALA A 81 -12.11 -0.09 -7.37
N THR A 82 -11.08 -0.82 -7.84
CA THR A 82 -11.25 -1.98 -8.72
C THR A 82 -12.04 -3.10 -8.03
N ILE A 83 -11.76 -3.41 -6.76
CA ILE A 83 -12.52 -4.40 -5.98
C ILE A 83 -13.98 -4.00 -5.83
N ARG A 84 -14.27 -2.71 -5.58
CA ARG A 84 -15.64 -2.20 -5.51
C ARG A 84 -16.37 -2.39 -6.84
N ASP A 85 -15.73 -2.04 -7.95
CA ASP A 85 -16.32 -2.22 -9.29
C ASP A 85 -16.60 -3.70 -9.58
N LEU A 86 -15.61 -4.58 -9.38
CA LEU A 86 -15.78 -6.02 -9.57
C LEU A 86 -16.90 -6.62 -8.72
N ARG A 87 -17.07 -6.17 -7.46
CA ARG A 87 -18.20 -6.59 -6.61
C ARG A 87 -19.54 -6.16 -7.19
N THR A 88 -19.64 -4.95 -7.76
CA THR A 88 -20.88 -4.51 -8.40
C THR A 88 -21.19 -5.28 -9.68
N GLN A 89 -20.16 -5.58 -10.48
CA GLN A 89 -20.28 -6.40 -11.69
C GLN A 89 -20.74 -7.81 -11.34
N LEU A 90 -20.14 -8.42 -10.32
CA LEU A 90 -20.50 -9.75 -9.85
C LEU A 90 -21.95 -9.81 -9.37
N ALA A 91 -22.37 -8.86 -8.52
CA ALA A 91 -23.76 -8.77 -8.07
C ALA A 91 -24.75 -8.56 -9.23
N ARG A 92 -24.33 -7.86 -10.30
CA ARG A 92 -25.14 -7.73 -11.52
C ARG A 92 -25.23 -9.07 -12.27
N GLN A 93 -24.13 -9.78 -12.44
CA GLN A 93 -24.11 -11.08 -13.11
C GLN A 93 -24.95 -12.12 -12.34
N GLU A 94 -24.83 -12.19 -11.01
CA GLU A 94 -25.63 -13.09 -10.18
C GLU A 94 -27.13 -12.83 -10.34
N ARG A 95 -27.54 -11.55 -10.31
CA ARG A 95 -28.95 -11.17 -10.54
C ARG A 95 -29.45 -11.59 -11.93
N MET A 96 -28.63 -11.41 -12.96
CA MET A 96 -28.97 -11.85 -14.32
C MET A 96 -29.06 -13.37 -14.41
N TRP A 97 -28.11 -14.10 -13.82
CA TRP A 97 -28.09 -15.55 -13.81
C TRP A 97 -29.32 -16.11 -13.07
N VAL A 98 -29.62 -15.63 -11.86
CA VAL A 98 -30.81 -16.02 -11.09
C VAL A 98 -32.09 -15.75 -11.88
N LYS A 99 -32.19 -14.59 -12.55
CA LYS A 99 -33.36 -14.26 -13.39
C LYS A 99 -33.50 -15.24 -14.55
N SER A 100 -32.40 -15.54 -15.25
CA SER A 100 -32.39 -16.47 -16.39
C SER A 100 -32.70 -17.91 -15.96
N SER A 101 -32.13 -18.35 -14.84
CA SER A 101 -32.37 -19.68 -14.24
C SER A 101 -33.83 -19.86 -13.84
N ARG A 102 -34.44 -18.86 -13.19
CA ARG A 102 -35.88 -18.86 -12.87
C ARG A 102 -36.76 -18.92 -14.12
N ALA A 103 -36.41 -18.19 -15.17
CA ALA A 103 -37.15 -18.23 -16.43
C ALA A 103 -37.08 -19.63 -17.07
N ARG A 104 -35.89 -20.24 -17.10
CA ARG A 104 -35.71 -21.62 -17.59
C ARG A 104 -36.49 -22.65 -16.75
N ALA A 105 -36.42 -22.56 -15.42
CA ALA A 105 -37.18 -23.43 -14.53
C ALA A 105 -38.69 -23.36 -14.81
N ARG A 106 -39.23 -22.15 -15.06
CA ARG A 106 -40.63 -21.97 -15.44
C ARG A 106 -40.96 -22.67 -16.76
N THR A 107 -40.12 -22.52 -17.80
CA THR A 107 -40.34 -23.19 -19.08
C THR A 107 -40.31 -24.72 -18.97
N VAL A 108 -39.46 -25.28 -18.09
CA VAL A 108 -39.42 -26.73 -17.84
C VAL A 108 -40.69 -27.22 -17.15
N LEU A 109 -41.19 -26.46 -16.17
CA LEU A 109 -42.46 -26.79 -15.51
C LEU A 109 -43.63 -26.74 -16.50
N GLU A 110 -43.72 -25.70 -17.32
CA GLU A 110 -44.74 -25.60 -18.37
C GLU A 110 -44.65 -26.76 -19.38
N ALA A 111 -43.45 -27.18 -19.77
CA ALA A 111 -43.26 -28.32 -20.64
C ALA A 111 -43.69 -29.64 -19.97
N ARG A 112 -43.37 -29.82 -18.68
CA ARG A 112 -43.81 -30.97 -17.89
C ARG A 112 -45.33 -31.05 -17.82
N ASP A 113 -46.00 -29.94 -17.53
CA ASP A 113 -47.46 -29.89 -17.44
C ASP A 113 -48.11 -30.25 -18.77
N ARG A 114 -47.53 -29.79 -19.90
CA ARG A 114 -47.98 -30.20 -21.24
C ARG A 114 -47.79 -31.69 -21.50
N VAL A 115 -46.65 -32.26 -21.10
CA VAL A 115 -46.41 -33.71 -21.25
C VAL A 115 -47.41 -34.50 -20.40
N ALA A 116 -47.66 -34.07 -19.16
CA ALA A 116 -48.65 -34.71 -18.30
C ALA A 116 -50.06 -34.66 -18.92
N ALA A 117 -50.47 -33.52 -19.47
CA ALA A 117 -51.76 -33.37 -20.17
C ALA A 117 -51.85 -34.30 -21.38
N VAL A 118 -50.83 -34.32 -22.24
CA VAL A 118 -50.77 -35.20 -23.42
C VAL A 118 -50.76 -36.69 -23.03
N THR A 119 -50.17 -37.03 -21.89
CA THR A 119 -50.14 -38.41 -21.37
C THR A 119 -51.52 -38.83 -20.88
N ALA A 120 -52.25 -37.94 -20.19
CA ALA A 120 -53.62 -38.18 -19.78
C ALA A 120 -54.56 -38.30 -21.00
N GLU A 121 -54.42 -37.43 -22.00
CA GLU A 121 -55.14 -37.53 -23.26
C GLU A 121 -54.86 -38.87 -23.96
N LEU A 122 -53.59 -39.29 -24.03
CA LEU A 122 -53.22 -40.57 -24.63
C LEU A 122 -53.84 -41.75 -23.86
N ALA A 123 -53.77 -41.75 -22.53
CA ALA A 123 -54.37 -42.79 -21.69
C ALA A 123 -55.88 -42.90 -21.95
N SER A 124 -56.59 -41.77 -22.01
CA SER A 124 -58.02 -41.74 -22.32
C SER A 124 -58.34 -42.21 -23.75
N ALA A 125 -57.49 -41.89 -24.73
CA ALA A 125 -57.64 -42.34 -26.10
C ALA A 125 -57.37 -43.85 -26.26
N THR A 126 -56.46 -44.40 -25.46
CA THR A 126 -56.12 -45.83 -25.48
C THR A 126 -57.17 -46.72 -24.81
N GLU A 127 -57.96 -46.19 -23.86
CA GLU A 127 -59.10 -46.93 -23.27
C GLU A 127 -60.28 -47.10 -24.25
N GLY A 128 -60.37 -46.27 -25.30
CA GLY A 128 -61.52 -46.26 -26.22
C GLY A 128 -61.36 -47.11 -27.48
N THR A 129 -60.19 -47.11 -28.12
CA THR A 129 -59.99 -47.76 -29.42
C THR A 129 -58.50 -47.84 -29.74
N VAL A 130 -57.91 -49.03 -29.76
CA VAL A 130 -56.52 -49.17 -30.24
C VAL A 130 -56.53 -49.38 -31.75
N ASP A 131 -56.54 -48.26 -32.47
CA ASP A 131 -56.23 -48.20 -33.89
C ASP A 131 -54.70 -48.03 -34.09
N ARG A 132 -54.15 -48.67 -35.12
CA ARG A 132 -52.69 -48.83 -35.36
C ARG A 132 -51.95 -47.49 -35.58
N SER A 133 -52.70 -46.46 -35.92
CA SER A 133 -52.26 -45.06 -36.05
C SER A 133 -51.93 -44.38 -34.71
N HIS A 134 -52.54 -44.82 -33.61
CA HIS A 134 -52.30 -44.27 -32.27
C HIS A 134 -50.99 -44.81 -31.66
N LEU A 135 -50.66 -46.07 -31.93
CA LEU A 135 -49.40 -46.69 -31.48
C LEU A 135 -48.17 -46.06 -32.15
N THR A 136 -48.27 -45.73 -33.43
CA THR A 136 -47.20 -45.04 -34.18
C THR A 136 -46.98 -43.63 -33.67
N ARG A 137 -48.06 -42.88 -33.42
CA ARG A 137 -48.00 -41.53 -32.85
C ARG A 137 -47.46 -41.51 -31.41
N ALA A 138 -47.74 -42.56 -30.63
CA ALA A 138 -47.17 -42.74 -29.29
C ALA A 138 -45.66 -43.05 -29.34
N ALA A 139 -45.21 -43.90 -30.27
CA ALA A 139 -43.80 -44.20 -30.46
C ALA A 139 -42.98 -42.96 -30.88
N GLU A 140 -43.51 -42.15 -31.80
CA GLU A 140 -42.89 -40.88 -32.20
C GLU A 140 -42.74 -39.90 -31.01
N ARG A 141 -43.77 -39.79 -30.17
CA ARG A 141 -43.71 -38.96 -28.95
C ARG A 141 -42.68 -39.47 -27.94
N ILE A 142 -42.53 -40.78 -27.78
CA ILE A 142 -41.52 -41.35 -26.89
C ILE A 142 -40.11 -41.01 -27.38
N VAL A 143 -39.87 -41.09 -28.69
CA VAL A 143 -38.56 -40.72 -29.28
C VAL A 143 -38.28 -39.22 -29.12
N ASP A 144 -39.27 -38.35 -29.38
CA ASP A 144 -39.12 -36.90 -29.15
C ASP A 144 -38.85 -36.59 -27.67
N LEU A 145 -39.55 -37.24 -26.74
CA LEU A 145 -39.31 -37.09 -25.30
C LEU A 145 -37.92 -37.57 -24.89
N GLN A 146 -37.44 -38.69 -25.42
CA GLN A 146 -36.08 -39.17 -25.19
C GLN A 146 -35.04 -38.18 -25.72
N HIS A 147 -35.29 -37.58 -26.88
CA HIS A 147 -34.38 -36.59 -27.45
C HIS A 147 -34.30 -35.34 -26.58
N ARG A 148 -35.45 -34.83 -26.12
CA ARG A 148 -35.51 -33.69 -25.18
C ARG A 148 -34.87 -34.01 -23.83
N MET A 149 -35.03 -35.23 -23.33
CA MET A 149 -34.37 -35.66 -22.09
C MET A 149 -32.85 -35.66 -22.24
N ASN A 150 -32.33 -36.17 -23.36
CA ASN A 150 -30.91 -36.16 -23.63
C ASN A 150 -30.36 -34.74 -23.78
N GLU A 151 -31.12 -33.84 -24.41
CA GLU A 151 -30.74 -32.44 -24.52
C GLU A 151 -30.70 -31.74 -23.16
N LEU A 152 -31.70 -32.00 -22.29
CA LEU A 152 -31.72 -31.48 -20.92
C LEU A 152 -30.56 -32.02 -20.08
N SER A 153 -30.23 -33.31 -20.18
CA SER A 153 -29.04 -33.87 -19.52
C SER A 153 -27.76 -33.20 -20.00
N GLY A 154 -27.61 -32.99 -21.32
CA GLY A 154 -26.45 -32.28 -21.86
C GLY A 154 -26.35 -30.83 -21.39
N GLN A 155 -27.49 -30.14 -21.22
CA GLN A 155 -27.52 -28.79 -20.64
C GLN A 155 -27.15 -28.80 -19.15
N TYR A 156 -27.61 -29.80 -18.40
CA TYR A 156 -27.27 -29.97 -16.99
C TYR A 156 -25.76 -30.21 -16.80
N ASP A 157 -25.15 -31.08 -17.60
CA ASP A 157 -23.71 -31.36 -17.53
C ASP A 157 -22.86 -30.12 -17.82
N ARG A 158 -23.27 -29.30 -18.80
CA ARG A 158 -22.62 -28.00 -19.06
C ARG A 158 -22.74 -27.05 -17.87
N LEU A 159 -23.92 -26.98 -17.24
CA LEU A 159 -24.11 -26.12 -16.07
C LEU A 159 -23.26 -26.57 -14.88
N VAL A 160 -23.13 -27.87 -14.66
CA VAL A 160 -22.29 -28.45 -13.61
C VAL A 160 -20.82 -28.11 -13.83
N THR A 161 -20.33 -28.24 -15.07
CA THR A 161 -18.94 -27.89 -15.40
C THR A 161 -18.68 -26.38 -15.25
N GLU A 162 -19.61 -25.52 -15.65
CA GLU A 162 -19.54 -24.07 -15.41
C GLU A 162 -19.50 -23.74 -13.91
N HIS A 163 -20.39 -24.36 -13.10
CA HIS A 163 -20.40 -24.16 -11.65
C HIS A 163 -19.09 -24.58 -10.99
N ARG A 164 -18.51 -25.71 -11.41
CA ARG A 164 -17.22 -26.17 -10.91
C ARG A 164 -16.11 -25.16 -11.23
N SER A 165 -16.05 -24.68 -12.48
CA SER A 165 -15.06 -23.67 -12.89
C SER A 165 -15.21 -22.34 -12.13
N LEU A 166 -16.42 -22.00 -11.69
CA LEU A 166 -16.67 -20.80 -10.90
C LEU A 166 -16.23 -21.01 -9.46
N ALA A 167 -16.52 -22.18 -8.88
CA ALA A 167 -16.08 -22.55 -7.55
C ALA A 167 -14.54 -22.52 -7.43
N ASP A 168 -13.84 -23.11 -8.41
CA ASP A 168 -12.36 -23.12 -8.44
C ASP A 168 -11.78 -21.68 -8.49
N ARG A 169 -12.42 -20.79 -9.27
CA ARG A 169 -12.02 -19.37 -9.34
C ARG A 169 -12.27 -18.62 -8.03
N TYR A 170 -13.39 -18.90 -7.37
CA TYR A 170 -13.69 -18.31 -6.05
C TYR A 170 -12.70 -18.78 -5.00
N GLU A 171 -12.33 -20.06 -5.01
CA GLU A 171 -11.34 -20.61 -4.11
C GLU A 171 -9.98 -19.93 -4.29
N ALA A 172 -9.49 -19.82 -5.54
CA ALA A 172 -8.24 -19.10 -5.85
C ALA A 172 -8.29 -17.62 -5.42
N MET A 173 -9.40 -16.93 -5.65
CA MET A 173 -9.56 -15.55 -5.20
C MET A 173 -9.56 -15.46 -3.68
N SER A 174 -10.16 -16.42 -2.98
CA SER A 174 -10.18 -16.45 -1.52
C SER A 174 -8.79 -16.66 -0.91
N THR A 175 -7.95 -17.48 -1.54
CA THR A 175 -6.56 -17.67 -1.09
C THR A 175 -5.73 -16.40 -1.30
N ASP A 176 -5.92 -15.70 -2.41
CA ASP A 176 -5.26 -14.41 -2.66
C ASP A 176 -5.65 -13.35 -1.62
N TYR A 177 -6.94 -13.28 -1.27
CA TYR A 177 -7.41 -12.38 -0.21
C TYR A 177 -6.81 -12.72 1.14
N GLN A 178 -6.69 -14.01 1.49
CA GLN A 178 -6.07 -14.42 2.74
C GLN A 178 -4.59 -14.00 2.79
N ALA A 179 -3.84 -14.19 1.70
CA ALA A 179 -2.45 -13.75 1.60
C ALA A 179 -2.31 -12.22 1.81
N LEU A 180 -3.21 -11.42 1.23
CA LEU A 180 -3.23 -9.97 1.44
C LEU A 180 -3.55 -9.59 2.89
N VAL A 181 -4.49 -10.29 3.52
CA VAL A 181 -4.82 -10.08 4.93
C VAL A 181 -3.62 -10.38 5.83
N ASP A 182 -2.87 -11.44 5.54
CA ASP A 182 -1.66 -11.76 6.29
C ASP A 182 -0.58 -10.69 6.14
N ILE A 183 -0.37 -10.17 4.93
CA ILE A 183 0.53 -9.02 4.71
C ILE A 183 0.05 -7.78 5.47
N ALA A 184 -1.26 -7.51 5.50
CA ALA A 184 -1.79 -6.39 6.27
C ALA A 184 -1.56 -6.55 7.78
N ARG A 185 -1.68 -7.77 8.32
CA ARG A 185 -1.38 -8.06 9.73
C ARG A 185 0.09 -7.84 10.06
N THR A 186 1.02 -8.28 9.21
CA THR A 186 2.45 -8.07 9.44
C THR A 186 2.80 -6.58 9.45
N LEU A 187 2.31 -5.82 8.46
CA LEU A 187 2.48 -4.37 8.41
C LEU A 187 1.88 -3.66 9.62
N HIS A 188 0.71 -4.09 10.10
CA HIS A 188 0.12 -3.54 11.32
C HIS A 188 0.96 -3.84 12.57
N GLY A 189 1.53 -5.04 12.65
CA GLY A 189 2.46 -5.43 13.71
C GLY A 189 3.73 -4.57 13.70
N ASP A 190 4.33 -4.35 12.53
CA ASP A 190 5.52 -3.53 12.38
C ASP A 190 5.22 -2.05 12.69
N ARG A 191 4.08 -1.52 12.24
CA ARG A 191 3.63 -0.17 12.61
C ARG A 191 3.56 0.00 14.13
N LYS A 192 2.98 -0.95 14.87
CA LYS A 192 2.93 -0.90 16.34
C LYS A 192 4.32 -0.89 16.95
N ARG A 193 5.24 -1.74 16.47
CA ARG A 193 6.63 -1.77 16.95
C ARG A 193 7.34 -0.43 16.73
N TYR A 194 7.23 0.13 15.53
CA TYR A 194 7.83 1.44 15.23
C TYR A 194 7.17 2.56 16.03
N GLN A 195 5.86 2.50 16.28
CA GLN A 195 5.17 3.48 17.10
C GLN A 195 5.73 3.53 18.53
N THR A 196 5.99 2.38 19.17
CA THR A 196 6.63 2.35 20.49
C THR A 196 8.01 3.01 20.48
N VAL A 197 8.83 2.75 19.46
CA VAL A 197 10.16 3.35 19.32
C VAL A 197 10.06 4.87 19.14
N VAL A 198 9.11 5.33 18.31
CA VAL A 198 8.84 6.75 18.08
C VAL A 198 8.39 7.44 19.37
N GLU A 199 7.52 6.82 20.16
CA GLU A 199 7.07 7.34 21.45
C GLU A 199 8.24 7.46 22.45
N GLN A 200 9.09 6.44 22.56
CA GLN A 200 10.29 6.48 23.41
C GLN A 200 11.26 7.58 22.98
N TRP A 201 11.51 7.68 21.68
CA TRP A 201 12.36 8.74 21.13
C TRP A 201 11.78 10.13 21.40
N ASN A 202 10.46 10.30 21.26
CA ASN A 202 9.76 11.56 21.55
C ASN A 202 9.92 11.97 23.03
N VAL A 203 9.83 11.02 23.97
CA VAL A 203 10.07 11.28 25.40
C VAL A 203 11.52 11.70 25.65
N LEU A 204 12.50 11.01 25.06
CA LEU A 204 13.92 11.33 25.23
C LEU A 204 14.26 12.70 24.64
N ALA A 205 13.80 13.00 23.42
CA ALA A 205 14.00 14.28 22.77
C ALA A 205 13.31 15.43 23.53
N GLY A 206 12.12 15.19 24.07
CA GLY A 206 11.42 16.15 24.93
C GLY A 206 12.17 16.46 26.23
N ARG A 207 12.72 15.44 26.90
CA ARG A 207 13.57 15.63 28.10
C ARG A 207 14.84 16.40 27.78
N LEU A 208 15.49 16.09 26.65
CA LEU A 208 16.67 16.82 26.19
C LEU A 208 16.34 18.30 25.93
N ALA A 209 15.19 18.59 25.31
CA ALA A 209 14.73 19.95 25.08
C ALA A 209 14.54 20.74 26.38
N GLN A 210 13.94 20.12 27.42
CA GLN A 210 13.76 20.74 28.73
C GLN A 210 15.08 21.01 29.46
N GLN A 211 16.07 20.13 29.33
CA GLN A 211 17.41 20.34 29.90
C GLN A 211 18.16 21.49 29.22
N LEU A 212 17.98 21.66 27.91
CA LEU A 212 18.61 22.74 27.14
C LEU A 212 18.01 24.13 27.39
N THR A 213 16.75 24.22 27.83
CA THR A 213 16.11 25.52 28.14
C THR A 213 16.73 26.28 29.33
N GLY A 214 17.59 25.63 30.13
CA GLY A 214 18.29 26.25 31.26
C GLY A 214 19.83 26.26 31.18
N GLN A 215 20.45 25.59 30.19
CA GLN A 215 21.91 25.46 30.08
C GLN A 215 22.42 25.72 28.65
N ARG A 216 23.68 26.17 28.52
CA ARG A 216 24.39 26.25 27.23
C ARG A 216 24.79 24.85 26.76
N GLY A 217 23.84 24.09 26.23
CA GLY A 217 24.11 22.74 25.74
C GLY A 217 24.90 22.68 24.44
N SER A 218 25.34 21.45 24.13
CA SER A 218 26.13 21.13 22.95
C SER A 218 25.40 21.55 21.66
N LYS A 219 26.17 21.85 20.61
CA LYS A 219 25.62 22.16 19.29
C LYS A 219 24.82 20.96 18.72
N ILE A 220 25.22 19.74 19.07
CA ILE A 220 24.57 18.50 18.65
C ILE A 220 23.18 18.39 19.29
N ASP A 221 23.07 18.56 20.61
CA ASP A 221 21.81 18.45 21.34
C ASP A 221 20.77 19.47 20.85
N ARG A 222 21.20 20.71 20.57
CA ARG A 222 20.33 21.74 19.98
C ARG A 222 19.84 21.38 18.57
N THR A 223 20.67 20.68 17.79
CA THR A 223 20.28 20.23 16.45
C THR A 223 19.26 19.11 16.55
N ILE A 224 19.48 18.14 17.45
CA ILE A 224 18.53 17.03 17.72
C ILE A 224 17.17 17.59 18.14
N VAL A 225 17.14 18.54 19.07
CA VAL A 225 15.90 19.17 19.54
C VAL A 225 15.23 19.99 18.44
N ALA A 226 15.98 20.71 17.62
CA ALA A 226 15.41 21.46 16.49
C ALA A 226 14.79 20.52 15.44
N THR A 227 15.46 19.42 15.09
CA THR A 227 14.92 18.43 14.15
C THR A 227 13.67 17.74 14.70
N TRP A 228 13.66 17.41 15.99
CA TRP A 228 12.50 16.85 16.67
C TRP A 228 11.32 17.84 16.71
N ALA A 229 11.59 19.11 17.02
CA ALA A 229 10.56 20.15 17.07
C ALA A 229 9.93 20.41 15.69
N ASN A 230 10.74 20.40 14.63
CA ASN A 230 10.26 20.51 13.25
C ASN A 230 9.40 19.30 12.86
N TRP A 231 9.88 18.07 13.12
CA TRP A 231 9.11 16.85 12.87
C TRP A 231 7.78 16.82 13.64
N ARG A 232 7.76 17.29 14.89
CA ARG A 232 6.54 17.38 15.70
C ARG A 232 5.55 18.41 15.15
N LYS A 233 6.07 19.50 14.58
CA LYS A 233 5.26 20.53 13.90
C LYS A 233 4.65 19.97 12.61
N GLU A 234 5.43 19.26 11.80
CA GLU A 234 4.96 18.58 10.61
C GLU A 234 3.89 17.52 10.92
N LEU A 235 4.05 16.75 12.01
CA LEU A 235 3.03 15.79 12.46
C LEU A 235 1.73 16.44 12.91
N THR A 236 1.80 17.59 13.59
CA THR A 236 0.60 18.32 14.02
C THR A 236 -0.09 19.01 12.85
N GLU A 237 0.66 19.48 11.86
CA GLU A 237 0.13 20.03 10.61
C GLU A 237 -0.45 18.94 9.68
N ALA A 238 0.17 17.76 9.62
CA ALA A 238 -0.32 16.61 8.87
C ALA A 238 -1.58 15.99 9.50
N GLY A 239 -1.67 15.96 10.84
CA GLY A 239 -2.86 15.53 11.56
C GLY A 239 -4.02 16.54 11.53
N ALA A 240 -3.73 17.82 11.23
CA ALA A 240 -4.72 18.89 11.15
C ALA A 240 -5.30 19.09 9.74
N ARG A 241 -4.88 18.32 8.72
CA ARG A 241 -5.52 18.34 7.40
C ARG A 241 -6.87 17.62 7.50
N PRO A 242 -8.02 18.32 7.46
CA PRO A 242 -9.29 17.65 7.36
C PRO A 242 -9.34 16.91 6.03
N ASP A 243 -9.79 15.66 6.12
CA ASP A 243 -10.03 14.75 5.01
C ASP A 243 -10.84 15.46 3.91
N ARG A 244 -10.14 15.97 2.89
CA ARG A 244 -10.70 16.70 1.75
C ARG A 244 -11.05 15.75 0.60
N SER A 245 -11.34 14.49 0.91
CA SER A 245 -11.73 13.47 -0.08
C SER A 245 -13.24 13.35 -0.29
N GLY A 246 -14.05 14.17 0.39
CA GLY A 246 -15.51 14.14 0.32
C GLY A 246 -16.17 15.28 -0.45
N ASP A 247 -15.74 15.64 -1.66
CA ASP A 247 -16.62 16.42 -2.56
C ASP A 247 -16.26 16.27 -4.04
N ARG A 248 -16.72 15.16 -4.65
CA ARG A 248 -16.87 15.07 -6.11
C ARG A 248 -18.02 14.14 -6.47
N THR A 249 -19.22 14.51 -6.07
CA THR A 249 -20.45 14.02 -6.71
C THR A 249 -21.34 15.18 -7.08
N LYS A 250 -21.36 15.51 -8.39
CA LYS A 250 -22.54 15.91 -9.18
C LYS A 250 -22.08 16.52 -10.51
N GLY A 251 -22.58 15.95 -11.61
CA GLY A 251 -22.58 16.60 -12.91
C GLY A 251 -22.35 15.64 -14.07
N GLY A 252 -23.43 15.17 -14.69
CA GLY A 252 -23.33 14.47 -15.97
C GLY A 252 -24.51 13.56 -16.31
N ALA A 253 -25.74 14.04 -16.18
CA ALA A 253 -26.87 13.49 -16.91
C ALA A 253 -26.92 14.15 -18.29
N ARG A 254 -26.76 13.36 -19.35
CA ARG A 254 -27.49 13.45 -20.63
C ARG A 254 -27.15 12.22 -21.48
#